data_AF-A0A350MM32-F1
#
_entry.id   AF-A0A350MM32-F1
#
_cell.length_a   1.000
_cell.length_b   1.000
_cell.length_c   1.000
_cell.angle_alpha   90.00
_cell.angle_beta   90.00
_cell.angle_gamma   90.00
#
_symmetry.space_group_name_H-M   'P 1'
#
loop_
_entity.id
_entity.type
_entity.pdbx_description
1 polymer ?
#
loop_
_entity_poly.entity_id
_entity_poly.type
_entity_poly.pdbx_seq_one_letter_code
_entity_poly.pdbx_strand_id
1 'polypeptide(L)'
;MASIKETKKYIEYAIDEVISDCLNVLHLYPGKKHEEVYNLVRELVDMRNNLIYRVNHIENKDDPHAVKAHFKSIEKALNYQIEQAVEKLSNIVKSDE
;
A
#
# COMPACT_ATOMS: atom_id res chain seq x y z
N MET A 1 9.82 -1.99 -19.72
CA MET A 1 9.59 -2.43 -18.33
C MET A 1 9.75 -1.20 -17.48
N ALA A 2 8.82 -0.91 -16.57
CA ALA A 2 9.07 0.11 -15.57
C ALA A 2 10.36 -0.26 -14.84
N SER A 3 11.31 0.67 -14.78
CA SER A 3 12.56 0.47 -14.05
C SER A 3 12.28 0.22 -12.58
N ILE A 4 13.22 -0.41 -11.86
CA ILE A 4 13.17 -0.53 -10.39
C ILE A 4 12.78 0.79 -9.72
N LYS A 5 13.31 1.91 -10.24
CA LYS A 5 13.02 3.26 -9.76
C LYS A 5 11.55 3.64 -9.96
N GLU A 6 10.98 3.38 -11.13
CA GLU A 6 9.59 3.68 -11.44
C GLU A 6 8.63 2.80 -10.64
N THR A 7 8.94 1.50 -10.46
CA THR A 7 8.12 0.61 -9.64
C THR A 7 8.05 1.08 -8.19
N LYS A 8 9.19 1.48 -7.59
CA LYS A 8 9.21 2.03 -6.23
C LYS A 8 8.37 3.30 -6.13
N LYS A 9 8.56 4.24 -7.07
CA LYS A 9 7.80 5.50 -7.09
C LYS A 9 6.30 5.24 -7.20
N TYR A 10 5.89 4.25 -7.99
CA TYR A 10 4.49 3.86 -8.12
C TYR A 10 3.93 3.27 -6.81
N ILE A 11 4.68 2.38 -6.15
CA ILE A 11 4.30 1.84 -4.84
C ILE A 11 4.15 2.97 -3.81
N GLU A 12 5.13 3.86 -3.71
CA GLU A 12 5.09 5.01 -2.79
C GLU A 12 3.88 5.90 -3.07
N TYR A 13 3.70 6.30 -4.33
CA TYR A 13 2.56 7.12 -4.74
C TYR A 13 1.21 6.49 -4.36
N ALA A 14 0.99 5.23 -4.73
CA ALA A 14 -0.29 4.58 -4.52
C ALA A 14 -0.62 4.37 -3.04
N ILE A 15 0.40 4.14 -2.21
CA ILE A 15 0.21 3.98 -0.75
C ILE A 15 0.00 5.33 -0.07
N ASP A 16 0.78 6.34 -0.46
CA ASP A 16 0.67 7.67 0.11
C ASP A 16 -0.69 8.31 -0.22
N GLU A 17 -1.32 7.97 -1.35
CA GLU A 17 -2.69 8.35 -1.69
C GLU A 17 -3.70 7.81 -0.66
N VAL A 18 -3.62 6.51 -0.31
CA VAL A 18 -4.51 5.91 0.72
C VAL A 18 -4.21 6.46 2.12
N ILE A 19 -2.95 6.74 2.44
CA ILE A 19 -2.59 7.41 3.69
C ILE A 19 -3.20 8.82 3.75
N SER A 20 -3.17 9.57 2.64
CA SER A 20 -3.80 10.88 2.55
C SER A 20 -5.30 10.80 2.84
N ASP A 21 -5.99 9.79 2.33
CA ASP A 21 -7.40 9.56 2.64
C ASP A 21 -7.64 9.24 4.12
N CYS A 22 -6.75 8.45 4.73
CA CYS A 22 -6.80 8.20 6.17
C CYS A 22 -6.68 9.51 6.98
N LEU A 23 -5.75 10.39 6.59
CA LEU A 23 -5.58 11.70 7.25
C LEU A 23 -6.81 12.61 7.06
N ASN A 24 -7.44 12.56 5.88
CA ASN A 24 -8.68 13.28 5.63
C ASN A 24 -9.80 12.78 6.56
N VAL A 25 -9.92 11.46 6.77
CA VAL A 25 -10.89 10.90 7.73
C VAL A 25 -10.61 11.39 9.15
N LEU A 26 -9.36 11.37 9.61
CA LEU A 26 -9.01 11.92 10.94
C LEU A 26 -9.38 13.40 11.08
N HIS A 27 -9.24 14.18 10.00
CA HIS A 27 -9.59 15.59 10.01
C HIS A 27 -11.11 15.82 10.03
N LEU A 28 -11.87 15.04 9.27
CA LEU A 28 -13.33 15.18 9.14
C LEU A 28 -14.11 14.60 10.33
N TYR A 29 -13.54 13.59 11.02
CA TYR A 29 -14.17 12.89 12.15
C TYR A 29 -13.35 13.02 13.45
N PRO A 30 -13.18 14.23 13.99
CA PRO A 30 -12.29 14.46 15.14
C PRO A 30 -12.77 13.73 16.41
N GLY A 31 -11.85 13.02 17.06
CA GLY A 31 -12.06 12.38 18.36
C GLY A 31 -12.73 11.00 18.32
N LYS A 32 -13.12 10.50 17.13
CA LYS A 32 -13.65 9.14 16.95
C LYS A 32 -12.70 8.34 16.06
N LYS A 33 -12.51 7.05 16.38
CA LYS A 33 -11.80 6.06 15.54
C LYS A 33 -10.36 6.43 15.16
N HIS A 34 -9.77 7.38 15.88
CA HIS A 34 -8.38 7.78 15.68
C HIS A 34 -7.45 6.56 15.74
N GLU A 35 -7.63 5.70 16.74
CA GLU A 35 -6.79 4.52 16.91
C GLU A 35 -6.91 3.52 15.76
N GLU A 36 -8.13 3.28 15.26
CA GLU A 36 -8.36 2.41 14.10
C GLU A 36 -7.70 2.96 12.83
N VAL A 37 -7.85 4.26 12.58
CA VAL A 37 -7.23 4.92 11.42
C VAL A 37 -5.71 4.97 11.57
N TYR A 38 -5.17 5.26 12.76
CA TYR A 38 -3.72 5.22 13.01
C TYR A 38 -3.14 3.82 12.81
N ASN A 39 -3.84 2.78 13.23
CA ASN A 39 -3.44 1.40 13.00
C ASN A 39 -3.41 1.08 11.49
N LEU A 40 -4.41 1.53 10.73
CA LEU A 40 -4.43 1.37 9.28
C LEU A 40 -3.26 2.11 8.60
N VAL A 41 -2.94 3.33 9.03
CA VAL A 41 -1.77 4.07 8.53
C VAL A 41 -0.47 3.31 8.81
N ARG A 42 -0.33 2.70 10.00
CA ARG A 42 0.84 1.87 10.32
C ARG A 42 0.94 0.65 9.40
N GLU A 43 -0.17 -0.05 9.18
CA GLU A 43 -0.22 -1.19 8.25
C GLU A 43 0.21 -0.79 6.84
N LEU A 44 -0.25 0.38 6.35
CA LEU A 44 0.13 0.92 5.03
C LEU A 44 1.63 1.23 4.95
N VAL A 45 2.22 1.78 6.01
CA VAL A 45 3.68 2.03 6.06
C VAL A 45 4.47 0.72 6.03
N ASP A 46 4.06 -0.28 6.81
CA ASP A 46 4.72 -1.59 6.84
C ASP A 46 4.62 -2.30 5.48
N MET A 47 3.46 -2.20 4.85
CA MET A 47 3.22 -2.67 3.49
C MET A 47 4.15 -2.03 2.47
N ARG A 48 4.27 -0.70 2.48
CA ARG A 48 5.21 0.04 1.62
C ARG A 48 6.63 -0.48 1.80
N ASN A 49 7.08 -0.58 3.05
CA ASN A 49 8.42 -1.05 3.36
C ASN A 49 8.66 -2.47 2.83
N ASN A 50 7.69 -3.38 2.98
CA ASN A 50 7.78 -4.75 2.46
C ASN A 50 7.87 -4.80 0.93
N LEU A 51 7.02 -4.05 0.22
CA LEU A 51 7.02 -4.03 -1.24
C LEU A 51 8.31 -3.41 -1.79
N ILE A 52 8.79 -2.33 -1.19
CA ILE A 52 10.08 -1.72 -1.56
C ILE A 52 11.24 -2.68 -1.30
N TYR A 53 11.21 -3.41 -0.19
CA TYR A 53 12.19 -4.48 0.07
C TYR A 53 12.16 -5.53 -1.04
N ARG A 54 11.00 -6.05 -1.42
CA ARG A 54 10.85 -7.05 -2.50
C ARG A 54 11.35 -6.53 -3.84
N VAL A 55 11.09 -5.26 -4.18
CA VAL A 55 11.61 -4.64 -5.40
C VAL A 55 13.16 -4.63 -5.43
N ASN A 56 13.80 -4.42 -4.27
CA ASN A 56 15.26 -4.45 -4.15
C ASN A 56 15.86 -5.87 -4.16
N HIS A 57 15.08 -6.86 -3.72
CA HIS A 57 15.52 -8.24 -3.50
C HIS A 57 14.84 -9.18 -4.49
N ILE A 58 15.30 -9.11 -5.75
CA ILE A 58 14.86 -10.02 -6.82
C ILE A 58 15.73 -11.28 -6.75
N GLU A 59 15.08 -12.43 -6.62
CA GLU A 59 15.73 -13.75 -6.75
C GLU A 59 15.91 -14.11 -8.22
N ASN A 60 16.95 -14.89 -8.54
CA ASN A 60 17.21 -15.39 -9.90
C ASN A 60 17.23 -14.27 -10.97
N LYS A 61 18.03 -13.22 -10.73
CA LYS A 61 18.12 -12.04 -11.62
C LYS A 61 18.56 -12.35 -13.05
N ASP A 62 19.20 -13.50 -13.26
CA ASP A 62 19.68 -13.96 -14.57
C ASP A 62 18.57 -14.61 -15.42
N ASP A 63 17.42 -14.95 -14.84
CA ASP A 63 16.26 -15.48 -15.57
C ASP A 63 15.20 -14.37 -15.82
N PRO A 64 15.04 -13.90 -17.08
CA PRO A 64 14.06 -12.86 -17.41
C PRO A 64 12.62 -13.24 -17.10
N HIS A 65 12.26 -14.54 -17.16
CA HIS A 65 10.92 -15.00 -16.82
C HIS A 65 10.67 -14.92 -15.32
N ALA A 66 11.64 -15.32 -14.50
CA ALA A 66 11.58 -15.17 -13.05
C ALA A 66 11.48 -13.69 -12.64
N VAL A 67 12.31 -12.81 -13.22
CA VAL A 67 12.25 -11.37 -12.96
C VAL A 67 10.87 -10.79 -13.29
N LYS A 68 10.30 -11.14 -14.46
CA LYS A 68 8.97 -10.67 -14.86
C LYS A 68 7.88 -11.18 -13.92
N ALA A 69 7.95 -12.45 -13.52
CA ALA A 69 7.00 -13.04 -12.57
C ALA A 69 7.07 -12.36 -11.20
N HIS A 70 8.28 -12.04 -10.73
CA HIS A 70 8.50 -11.33 -9.47
C HIS A 70 7.83 -9.96 -9.44
N PHE A 71 8.04 -9.14 -10.47
CA PHE A 71 7.38 -7.82 -10.54
C PHE A 71 5.86 -7.92 -10.67
N LYS A 72 5.34 -8.89 -11.42
CA LYS A 72 3.89 -9.14 -11.49
C LYS A 72 3.31 -9.54 -10.12
N SER A 73 4.08 -10.27 -9.32
CA SER A 73 3.67 -10.63 -7.94
C SER A 73 3.64 -9.41 -7.01
N ILE A 74 4.52 -8.43 -7.23
CA ILE A 74 4.56 -7.18 -6.46
C ILE A 74 3.35 -6.32 -6.82
N GLU A 75 3.06 -6.16 -8.12
CA GLU A 75 1.89 -5.43 -8.62
C GLU A 75 0.59 -6.03 -8.07
N LYS A 76 0.44 -7.36 -8.13
CA LYS A 76 -0.74 -8.04 -7.58
C LYS A 76 -0.87 -7.83 -6.07
N ALA A 77 0.24 -7.87 -5.34
CA ALA A 77 0.23 -7.64 -3.90
C ALA A 77 -0.15 -6.20 -3.56
N LEU A 78 0.41 -5.20 -4.27
CA LEU A 78 0.06 -3.79 -4.10
C LEU A 78 -1.45 -3.57 -4.32
N ASN A 79 -1.99 -4.04 -5.44
CA ASN A 79 -3.41 -3.85 -5.76
C ASN A 79 -4.32 -4.49 -4.71
N TYR A 80 -4.03 -5.73 -4.33
CA TYR A 80 -4.81 -6.43 -3.31
C TYR A 80 -4.79 -5.70 -1.96
N GLN A 81 -3.61 -5.24 -1.52
CA GLN A 81 -3.51 -4.60 -0.23
C GLN A 81 -4.13 -3.18 -0.21
N ILE A 82 -4.06 -2.44 -1.33
CA ILE A 82 -4.81 -1.17 -1.49
C ILE A 82 -6.31 -1.43 -1.40
N GLU A 83 -6.83 -2.43 -2.11
CA GLU A 83 -8.24 -2.81 -2.06
C GLU A 83 -8.69 -3.09 -0.62
N GLN A 84 -7.92 -3.91 0.11
CA GLN A 84 -8.20 -4.19 1.52
C GLN A 84 -8.12 -2.93 2.41
N ALA A 85 -7.16 -2.04 2.19
CA ALA A 85 -7.02 -0.83 2.98
C ALA A 85 -8.17 0.15 2.76
N VAL A 86 -8.60 0.33 1.51
CA VAL A 86 -9.75 1.17 1.16
C VAL A 86 -11.04 0.57 1.73
N GLU A 87 -11.22 -0.75 1.65
CA GLU A 87 -12.37 -1.43 2.27
C GLU A 87 -12.40 -1.22 3.80
N LYS A 88 -11.25 -1.40 4.47
CA LYS A 88 -11.12 -1.13 5.91
C LYS A 88 -11.47 0.32 6.25
N LEU A 89 -10.91 1.29 5.51
CA LEU A 89 -11.20 2.70 5.72
C LEU A 89 -12.69 3.01 5.50
N SER A 90 -13.32 2.43 4.48
CA SER A 90 -14.75 2.58 4.21
C SER A 90 -15.60 2.06 5.38
N ASN A 91 -15.23 0.93 5.97
CA ASN A 91 -15.93 0.36 7.12
C ASN A 91 -15.75 1.20 8.39
N ILE A 92 -14.56 1.79 8.58
CA ILE A 92 -14.31 2.77 9.65
C ILE A 92 -15.25 3.97 9.47
N VAL A 93 -15.40 4.51 8.27
CA VAL A 93 -16.28 5.66 8.03
C VAL A 93 -17.76 5.30 8.19
N LYS A 94 -18.23 4.19 7.60
CA LYS A 94 -19.65 3.78 7.66
C LYS A 94 -20.14 3.46 9.06
N SER A 95 -19.28 2.96 9.94
CA SER A 95 -19.65 2.69 11.33
C SER A 95 -19.89 3.98 12.15
N ASP A 96 -19.76 5.18 11.57
CA ASP A 96 -20.09 6.47 12.19
C ASP A 96 -21.44 7.04 11.72
N GLU A 97 -22.06 6.47 10.68
CA GLU A 97 -23.45 6.75 10.26
C GLU A 97 -24.45 6.03 11.18
#